data_AF-A0A1V5RKM0-F1
#
_entry.id   AF-A0A1V5RKM0-F1
#
_cell.length_a   1.000
_cell.length_b   1.000
_cell.length_c   1.000
_cell.angle_alpha   90.00
_cell.angle_beta   90.00
_cell.angle_gamma   90.00
#
_symmetry.space_group_name_H-M   'P 1'
#
loop_
_entity.id
_entity.type
_entity.pdbx_description
1 polymer ?
#
loop_
_entity_poly.entity_id
_entity_poly.type
_entity_poly.pdbx_seq_one_letter_code
_entity_poly.pdbx_strand_id
1 'polypeptide(L)'
;MKSGALRAQFIRWRAEQVSDFVQAARKTVRRAAPGKLLTAAVFGKYPSCLDAVGQDWESWTNIGLVDYVVPMNYTEDLAKFNEWLGQQTRTRKQALKVLPGIGVTAAESRLDAAQVLDQIQAARRAGCPGFALFDLDTTLRQEILPVLRMGATAP
;
A
#
# COMPACT_ATOMS: atom_id res chain seq x y z
N MET A 1 5.69 -17.49 18.77
CA MET A 1 5.59 -16.08 19.22
C MET A 1 5.83 -16.04 20.72
N LYS A 2 6.61 -15.08 21.24
CA LYS A 2 6.86 -14.95 22.68
C LYS A 2 5.60 -14.39 23.37
N SER A 3 5.12 -15.08 24.40
CA SER A 3 4.00 -14.66 25.27
C SER A 3 4.52 -13.91 26.50
N GLY A 4 3.66 -13.16 27.20
CA GLY A 4 4.02 -12.46 28.44
C GLY A 4 3.13 -11.26 28.74
N ALA A 5 3.09 -10.85 30.01
CA ALA A 5 2.24 -9.76 30.50
C ALA A 5 2.48 -8.41 29.80
N LEU A 6 3.71 -8.18 29.32
CA LEU A 6 4.10 -6.92 28.66
C LEU A 6 3.97 -6.95 27.13
N ARG A 7 3.45 -8.02 26.52
CA ARG A 7 3.40 -8.18 25.05
C ARG A 7 2.69 -7.00 24.38
N ALA A 8 1.51 -6.62 24.86
CA ALA A 8 0.73 -5.54 24.27
C ALA A 8 1.45 -4.18 24.40
N GLN A 9 2.07 -3.92 25.54
CA GLN A 9 2.85 -2.70 25.78
C GLN A 9 4.08 -2.63 24.86
N PHE A 10 4.76 -3.77 24.67
CA PHE A 10 5.92 -3.85 23.77
C PHE A 10 5.53 -3.64 22.30
N ILE A 11 4.42 -4.22 21.85
CA ILE A 11 3.90 -4.01 20.48
C ILE A 11 3.58 -2.53 20.27
N ARG A 12 2.88 -1.91 21.22
CA ARG A 12 2.55 -0.49 21.16
C ARG A 12 3.81 0.38 21.10
N TRP A 13 4.76 0.15 22.01
CA TRP A 13 6.03 0.87 22.01
C TRP A 13 6.76 0.73 20.66
N ARG A 14 6.83 -0.49 20.09
CA ARG A 14 7.44 -0.71 18.76
C ARG A 14 6.74 0.09 17.66
N ALA A 15 5.40 0.11 17.64
CA ALA A 15 4.64 0.86 16.64
C ALA A 15 4.82 2.38 16.81
N GLU A 16 4.95 2.86 18.05
CA GLU A 16 5.27 4.25 18.37
C GLU A 16 6.66 4.62 17.82
N GLN A 17 7.68 3.78 18.00
CA GLN A 17 9.02 4.06 17.44
C GLN A 17 9.02 4.20 15.91
N VAL A 18 8.26 3.37 15.20
CA VAL A 18 8.12 3.50 13.73
C VAL A 18 7.37 4.79 13.38
N SER A 19 6.32 5.12 14.12
CA SER A 19 5.53 6.33 13.90
C SER A 19 6.32 7.62 14.15
N ASP A 20 7.16 7.64 15.18
CA ASP A 20 8.08 8.74 15.50
C ASP A 20 9.05 8.99 14.35
N PHE A 21 9.60 7.92 13.76
CA PHE A 21 10.44 8.02 12.57
C PHE A 21 9.69 8.62 11.38
N VAL A 22 8.47 8.14 11.09
CA VAL A 22 7.64 8.67 10.00
C VAL A 22 7.32 10.15 10.23
N GLN A 23 7.04 10.56 11.47
CA GLN A 23 6.81 11.95 11.84
C GLN A 23 8.07 12.82 11.62
N ALA A 24 9.24 12.33 12.03
CA ALA A 24 10.51 13.02 11.82
C ALA A 24 10.84 13.16 10.32
N ALA A 25 10.57 12.12 9.52
CA ALA A 25 10.71 12.16 8.06
C ALA A 25 9.76 13.21 7.45
N ARG A 26 8.49 13.25 7.85
CA ARG A 26 7.52 14.27 7.42
C ARG A 26 7.98 15.69 7.73
N LYS A 27 8.49 15.93 8.94
CA LYS A 27 9.04 17.24 9.34
C LYS A 27 10.23 17.62 8.46
N THR A 28 11.11 16.66 8.17
CA THR A 28 12.28 16.87 7.32
C THR A 28 11.89 17.20 5.89
N VAL A 29 10.97 16.44 5.28
CA VAL A 29 10.47 16.70 3.91
C VAL A 29 9.80 18.07 3.83
N ARG A 30 8.93 18.42 4.78
CA ARG A 30 8.28 19.75 4.80
C ARG A 30 9.27 20.91 4.85
N ARG A 31 10.38 20.74 5.58
CA ARG A 31 11.42 21.77 5.70
C ARG A 31 12.32 21.84 4.47
N ALA A 32 12.80 20.69 3.99
CA ALA A 32 13.83 20.62 2.96
C ALA A 32 13.27 20.59 1.53
N ALA A 33 12.04 20.11 1.36
CA ALA A 33 11.37 19.99 0.06
C ALA A 33 9.88 20.35 0.17
N PRO A 34 9.54 21.63 0.46
CA PRO A 34 8.16 22.07 0.55
C PRO A 34 7.34 21.69 -0.69
N GLY A 35 6.10 21.23 -0.47
CA GLY A 35 5.20 20.81 -1.55
C GLY A 35 5.50 19.44 -2.17
N LYS A 36 6.56 18.73 -1.75
CA LYS A 36 6.78 17.34 -2.17
C LYS A 36 5.96 16.37 -1.33
N LEU A 37 5.49 15.31 -2.00
CA LEU A 37 4.74 14.23 -1.36
C LEU A 37 5.69 13.34 -0.53
N LEU A 38 5.19 12.87 0.61
CA LEU A 38 5.77 11.76 1.35
C LEU A 38 4.80 10.58 1.31
N THR A 39 5.21 9.47 0.72
CA THR A 39 4.44 8.23 0.64
C THR A 39 5.18 7.10 1.34
N ALA A 40 4.47 6.03 1.69
CA ALA A 40 5.06 4.85 2.32
C ALA A 40 4.51 3.57 1.71
N ALA A 41 5.41 2.66 1.30
CA ALA A 41 5.05 1.28 1.02
C ALA A 41 4.83 0.55 2.36
N VAL A 42 3.70 -0.14 2.51
CA VAL A 42 3.27 -0.71 3.80
C VAL A 42 2.78 -2.14 3.65
N PHE A 43 2.83 -2.91 4.74
CA PHE A 43 2.15 -4.19 4.84
C PHE A 43 0.64 -3.94 4.96
N GLY A 44 -0.11 -4.31 3.93
CA GLY A 44 -1.52 -3.91 3.76
C GLY A 44 -2.53 -4.52 4.74
N LYS A 45 -2.14 -5.55 5.50
CA LYS A 45 -3.02 -6.31 6.39
C LYS A 45 -3.25 -5.60 7.73
N TYR A 46 -3.95 -4.48 7.73
CA TYR A 46 -4.28 -3.76 8.97
C TYR A 46 -5.52 -4.37 9.66
N PRO A 47 -5.53 -4.51 11.01
CA PRO A 47 -4.54 -4.04 11.97
C PRO A 47 -3.37 -5.00 12.23
N SER A 48 -3.36 -6.21 11.66
CA SER A 48 -2.33 -7.22 11.96
C SER A 48 -0.89 -6.79 11.66
N CYS A 49 -0.69 -5.87 10.72
CA CYS A 49 0.62 -5.28 10.41
C CYS A 49 1.18 -4.42 11.56
N LEU A 50 0.32 -3.83 12.39
CA LEU A 50 0.75 -3.11 13.59
C LEU A 50 1.46 -4.08 14.54
N ASP A 51 0.82 -5.21 14.85
CA ASP A 51 1.38 -6.24 15.71
C ASP A 51 2.64 -6.89 15.13
N ALA A 52 2.61 -7.19 13.83
CA ALA A 52 3.69 -7.93 13.17
C ALA A 52 4.93 -7.06 12.96
N VAL A 53 4.76 -5.88 12.36
CA VAL A 53 5.86 -5.05 11.85
C VAL A 53 5.86 -3.62 12.41
N GLY A 54 4.91 -3.26 13.29
CA GLY A 54 4.86 -1.93 13.91
C GLY A 54 4.34 -0.83 12.98
N GLN A 55 3.66 -1.18 11.88
CA GLN A 55 3.17 -0.19 10.92
C GLN A 55 1.72 0.19 11.23
N ASP A 56 1.54 1.34 11.88
CA ASP A 56 0.23 1.95 12.12
C ASP A 56 -0.14 2.96 11.02
N TRP A 57 -0.19 2.46 9.78
CA TRP A 57 -0.33 3.32 8.61
C TRP A 57 -1.72 3.97 8.48
N GLU A 58 -2.76 3.41 9.09
CA GLU A 58 -4.08 4.04 9.14
C GLU A 58 -4.02 5.32 9.98
N SER A 59 -3.36 5.29 11.14
CA SER A 59 -3.10 6.51 11.93
C SER A 59 -2.25 7.53 11.17
N TRP A 60 -1.20 7.09 10.48
CA TRP A 60 -0.31 7.99 9.71
C TRP A 60 -1.07 8.78 8.64
N THR A 61 -1.98 8.13 7.90
CA THR A 61 -2.82 8.81 6.90
C THR A 61 -3.87 9.71 7.55
N ASN A 62 -4.46 9.29 8.68
CA ASN A 62 -5.49 10.05 9.39
C ASN A 62 -4.99 11.39 9.94
N ILE A 63 -3.75 11.43 10.47
CA ILE A 63 -3.14 12.65 11.02
C ILE A 63 -2.21 13.36 10.01
N GLY A 64 -2.11 12.86 8.79
CA GLY A 64 -1.39 13.51 7.69
C GLY A 64 0.14 13.43 7.77
N LEU A 65 0.68 12.38 8.40
CA LEU A 65 2.12 12.10 8.38
C LEU A 65 2.60 11.69 6.98
N VAL A 66 1.78 10.94 6.25
CA VAL A 66 2.01 10.57 4.85
C VAL A 66 0.85 11.05 3.99
N ASP A 67 1.14 11.38 2.73
CA ASP A 67 0.14 11.86 1.79
C ASP A 67 -0.65 10.69 1.17
N TYR A 68 0.03 9.58 0.90
CA TYR A 68 -0.53 8.30 0.46
C TYR A 68 0.21 7.13 1.11
N VAL A 69 -0.49 6.01 1.28
CA VAL A 69 0.11 4.71 1.54
C VAL A 69 0.01 3.83 0.31
N VAL A 70 1.00 2.95 0.15
CA VAL A 70 1.09 1.97 -0.94
C VAL A 70 1.10 0.57 -0.34
N PRO A 71 -0.08 -0.01 -0.01
CA PRO A 71 -0.16 -1.37 0.53
C PRO A 71 0.40 -2.38 -0.47
N MET A 72 1.34 -3.22 -0.05
CA MET A 72 1.91 -4.31 -0.85
C MET A 72 0.90 -5.47 -0.96
N ASN A 73 -0.15 -5.28 -1.75
CA ASN A 73 -1.24 -6.25 -1.95
C ASN A 73 -0.83 -7.33 -2.97
N TYR A 74 0.32 -7.95 -2.75
CA TYR A 74 0.92 -8.90 -3.70
C TYR A 74 0.22 -10.25 -3.58
N THR A 75 -0.58 -10.58 -4.59
CA THR A 75 -1.37 -11.81 -4.67
C THR A 75 -1.82 -12.02 -6.12
N GLU A 76 -1.90 -13.28 -6.54
CA GLU A 76 -2.49 -13.69 -7.83
C GLU A 76 -4.02 -13.84 -7.74
N ASP A 77 -4.54 -14.03 -6.53
CA ASP A 77 -5.96 -14.17 -6.25
C ASP A 77 -6.67 -12.80 -6.21
N LEU A 78 -7.51 -12.54 -7.21
CA LEU A 78 -8.31 -11.32 -7.33
C LEU A 78 -9.35 -11.17 -6.20
N ALA A 79 -9.94 -12.26 -5.70
CA ALA A 79 -10.89 -12.18 -4.59
C ALA A 79 -10.20 -11.70 -3.32
N LYS A 80 -9.00 -12.24 -3.05
CA LYS A 80 -8.15 -11.82 -1.93
C LYS A 80 -7.68 -10.36 -2.08
N PHE A 81 -7.30 -9.96 -3.29
CA PHE A 81 -6.96 -8.57 -3.58
C PHE A 81 -8.14 -7.63 -3.26
N ASN A 82 -9.35 -7.98 -3.70
CA ASN A 82 -10.57 -7.20 -3.42
C ASN A 82 -10.92 -7.18 -1.92
N GLU A 83 -10.70 -8.27 -1.20
CA GLU A 83 -10.91 -8.32 0.25
C GLU A 83 -10.02 -7.31 0.97
N TRP A 84 -8.71 -7.35 0.70
CA TRP A 84 -7.76 -6.41 1.29
C TRP A 84 -8.04 -4.98 0.90
N LEU A 85 -8.33 -4.74 -0.39
CA LEU A 85 -8.66 -3.42 -0.89
C LEU A 85 -9.92 -2.87 -0.21
N GLY A 86 -10.98 -3.65 -0.10
CA GLY A 86 -12.22 -3.26 0.59
C GLY A 86 -11.99 -2.90 2.06
N GLN A 87 -11.10 -3.61 2.76
CA GLN A 87 -10.68 -3.26 4.12
C GLN A 87 -9.85 -1.96 4.16
N GLN A 88 -9.04 -1.69 3.15
CA GLN A 88 -8.20 -0.49 3.05
C GLN A 88 -8.99 0.75 2.63
N THR A 89 -10.12 0.57 1.93
CA THR A 89 -10.95 1.63 1.36
C THR A 89 -12.36 1.69 1.95
N ARG A 90 -12.52 1.28 3.22
CA ARG A 90 -13.81 1.25 3.96
C ARG A 90 -14.56 2.58 3.92
N THR A 91 -13.83 3.69 3.83
CA THR A 91 -14.39 5.03 3.69
C THR A 91 -13.80 5.73 2.47
N ARG A 92 -14.55 6.67 1.89
CA ARG A 92 -14.03 7.51 0.79
C ARG A 92 -12.77 8.28 1.19
N LYS A 93 -12.67 8.72 2.45
CA LYS A 93 -11.48 9.41 2.97
C LYS A 93 -10.24 8.50 2.93
N GLN A 94 -10.39 7.24 3.32
CA GLN A 94 -9.30 6.25 3.23
C GLN A 94 -8.97 5.89 1.79
N ALA A 95 -9.98 5.67 0.93
CA ALA A 95 -9.78 5.36 -0.49
C ALA A 95 -8.90 6.40 -1.19
N LEU A 96 -9.12 7.69 -0.92
CA LEU A 96 -8.32 8.80 -1.45
C LEU A 96 -6.88 8.85 -0.95
N LYS A 97 -6.49 8.01 0.01
CA LYS A 97 -5.16 7.93 0.62
C LYS A 97 -4.43 6.63 0.31
N VAL A 98 -5.04 5.71 -0.44
CA VAL A 98 -4.49 4.39 -0.75
C VAL A 98 -4.18 4.28 -2.23
N LEU A 99 -2.95 3.89 -2.55
CA LEU A 99 -2.53 3.47 -3.89
C LEU A 99 -2.17 1.98 -3.81
N PRO A 100 -3.07 1.03 -4.11
CA PRO A 100 -2.76 -0.39 -3.94
C PRO A 100 -1.56 -0.79 -4.80
N GLY A 101 -0.59 -1.45 -4.19
CA GLY A 101 0.55 -2.06 -4.86
C GLY A 101 0.17 -3.42 -5.44
N ILE A 102 0.33 -3.57 -6.74
CA ILE A 102 0.07 -4.78 -7.53
C ILE A 102 1.41 -5.46 -7.79
N GLY A 103 1.55 -6.69 -7.28
CA GLY A 103 2.77 -7.49 -7.38
C GLY A 103 2.82 -8.27 -8.69
N VAL A 104 3.22 -7.63 -9.78
CA VAL A 104 3.39 -8.23 -11.11
C VAL A 104 4.39 -9.38 -11.09
N THR A 105 5.54 -9.20 -10.43
CA THR A 105 6.64 -10.18 -10.36
C THR A 105 7.28 -10.21 -8.97
N ALA A 106 6.45 -10.00 -7.94
CA ALA A 106 6.88 -10.10 -6.55
C ALA A 106 7.23 -11.54 -6.15
N ALA A 107 7.92 -11.71 -5.03
CA ALA A 107 8.26 -13.05 -4.52
C ALA A 107 7.00 -13.91 -4.25
N GLU A 108 5.89 -13.26 -3.92
CA GLU A 108 4.61 -13.90 -3.58
C GLU A 108 3.62 -13.97 -4.75
N SER A 109 3.92 -13.37 -5.91
CA SER A 109 2.97 -13.32 -7.03
C SER A 109 3.64 -13.07 -8.39
N ARG A 110 3.16 -13.77 -9.42
CA ARG A 110 3.47 -13.52 -10.83
C ARG A 110 2.17 -13.36 -11.62
N LEU A 111 1.91 -12.15 -12.11
CA LEU A 111 0.67 -11.80 -12.81
C LEU A 111 0.91 -11.68 -14.32
N ASP A 112 -0.05 -12.14 -15.11
CA ASP A 112 -0.15 -11.79 -16.52
C ASP A 112 -0.85 -10.42 -16.72
N ALA A 113 -0.93 -9.97 -17.98
CA ALA A 113 -1.51 -8.67 -18.31
C ALA A 113 -3.01 -8.57 -17.96
N ALA A 114 -3.76 -9.66 -18.09
CA ALA A 114 -5.19 -9.66 -17.78
C ALA A 114 -5.42 -9.55 -16.28
N GLN A 115 -4.67 -10.28 -15.47
CA GLN A 115 -4.75 -10.20 -14.01
C GLN A 115 -4.33 -8.82 -13.49
N VAL A 116 -3.30 -8.20 -14.08
CA VAL A 116 -2.93 -6.81 -13.76
C VAL A 116 -4.07 -5.85 -14.09
N LEU A 117 -4.71 -5.99 -15.25
CA LEU A 117 -5.86 -5.18 -15.63
C LEU A 117 -7.02 -5.35 -14.65
N ASP A 118 -7.34 -6.57 -14.23
CA ASP A 118 -8.41 -6.83 -13.27
C ASP A 118 -8.16 -6.14 -11.92
N GLN A 119 -6.92 -6.18 -11.41
CA GLN A 119 -6.54 -5.50 -10.17
C GLN A 119 -6.55 -3.97 -10.32
N ILE A 120 -6.15 -3.43 -11.48
CA ILE A 120 -6.28 -2.00 -11.80
C ILE A 120 -7.76 -1.57 -11.78
N GLN A 121 -8.65 -2.35 -12.40
CA GLN A 121 -10.07 -2.04 -12.42
C GLN A 121 -10.71 -2.15 -11.04
N ALA A 122 -10.24 -3.09 -10.20
CA ALA A 122 -10.63 -3.15 -8.79
C ALA A 122 -10.23 -1.88 -8.03
N ALA A 123 -8.99 -1.39 -8.19
CA ALA A 123 -8.52 -0.14 -7.57
C ALA A 123 -9.39 1.07 -7.97
N ARG A 124 -9.78 1.16 -9.25
CA ARG A 124 -10.68 2.21 -9.75
C ARG A 124 -12.06 2.13 -9.14
N ARG A 125 -12.68 0.95 -9.11
CA ARG A 125 -14.00 0.74 -8.50
C ARG A 125 -14.01 1.08 -7.01
N ALA A 126 -12.90 0.82 -6.32
CA ALA A 126 -12.73 1.18 -4.92
C ALA A 126 -12.52 2.70 -4.68
N GLY A 127 -12.41 3.51 -5.74
CA GLY A 127 -12.21 4.96 -5.64
C GLY A 127 -10.78 5.36 -5.28
N CYS A 128 -9.81 4.47 -5.49
CA CYS A 128 -8.40 4.80 -5.30
C CYS A 128 -7.94 5.82 -6.38
N PRO A 129 -7.10 6.81 -6.03
CA PRO A 129 -6.61 7.80 -6.98
C PRO A 129 -5.58 7.26 -7.98
N GLY A 130 -5.14 6.01 -7.80
CA GLY A 130 -4.17 5.34 -8.65
C GLY A 130 -3.78 3.98 -8.09
N PHE A 131 -2.68 3.41 -8.59
CA PHE A 131 -2.11 2.14 -8.18
C PHE A 131 -0.59 2.18 -8.43
N ALA A 132 0.15 1.21 -7.88
CA ALA A 132 1.58 1.02 -8.14
C ALA A 132 1.84 -0.40 -8.65
N LEU A 133 2.66 -0.57 -9.68
CA LEU A 133 3.07 -1.89 -10.19
C LEU A 133 4.46 -2.23 -9.63
N PHE A 134 4.62 -3.45 -9.12
CA PHE A 134 5.88 -3.93 -8.55
C PHE A 134 6.18 -5.37 -8.97
N ASP A 135 7.41 -5.75 -9.29
CA ASP A 135 8.58 -4.91 -9.48
C ASP A 135 8.78 -4.55 -10.96
N LEU A 136 9.62 -3.56 -11.22
CA LEU A 136 9.96 -3.20 -12.59
C LEU A 136 11.04 -4.14 -13.13
N ASP A 137 10.60 -5.23 -13.74
CA ASP A 137 11.45 -6.21 -14.39
C ASP A 137 11.21 -6.28 -15.92
N THR A 138 11.84 -7.26 -16.57
CA THR A 138 11.66 -7.50 -18.00
C THR A 138 10.21 -7.86 -18.34
N THR A 139 9.55 -8.68 -17.53
CA THR A 139 8.15 -9.09 -17.75
C THR A 139 7.23 -7.87 -17.67
N LEU A 140 7.26 -7.08 -16.59
CA LEU A 140 6.47 -5.86 -16.48
C LEU A 140 6.74 -4.92 -17.65
N ARG A 141 8.01 -4.72 -18.01
CA ARG A 141 8.39 -3.77 -19.07
C ARG A 141 7.96 -4.21 -20.47
N GLN A 142 8.17 -5.48 -20.82
CA GLN A 142 8.06 -5.95 -22.20
C GLN A 142 6.74 -6.65 -22.50
N GLU A 143 6.08 -7.21 -21.49
CA GLU A 143 4.86 -8.01 -21.68
C GLU A 143 3.63 -7.28 -21.16
N ILE A 144 3.73 -6.60 -20.01
CA ILE A 144 2.57 -6.01 -19.33
C ILE A 144 2.32 -4.56 -19.76
N LEU A 145 3.33 -3.68 -19.64
CA LEU A 145 3.17 -2.25 -19.96
C LEU A 145 2.68 -1.98 -21.39
N PRO A 146 3.11 -2.72 -22.44
CA PRO A 146 2.58 -2.55 -23.79
C PRO A 146 1.07 -2.81 -23.88
N VAL A 147 0.56 -3.81 -23.14
CA VAL A 147 -0.88 -4.11 -23.10
C VAL A 147 -1.66 -2.99 -22.42
N LEU A 148 -1.15 -2.45 -21.30
CA LEU A 148 -1.81 -1.34 -20.60
C LEU A 148 -1.96 -0.08 -21.47
N ARG A 149 -1.01 0.15 -22.40
CA ARG A 149 -1.03 1.28 -23.34
C ARG A 149 -2.09 1.16 -24.43
N MET A 150 -2.63 -0.03 -24.70
CA MET A 150 -3.66 -0.25 -25.73
C MET A 150 -5.05 0.27 -25.34
N GLY A 151 -5.18 1.02 -24.23
CA GLY A 151 -6.43 1.68 -23.85
C GLY A 151 -7.31 0.89 -22.87
N ALA A 152 -6.92 -0.33 -22.48
CA ALA A 152 -7.57 -1.08 -21.39
C ALA A 152 -7.47 -0.37 -20.02
N THR A 153 -6.68 0.70 -19.95
CA THR A 153 -6.52 1.60 -18.80
C THR A 153 -6.96 3.04 -19.09
N ALA A 154 -7.68 3.34 -20.18
CA ALA A 154 -8.28 4.66 -20.35
C ALA A 154 -9.29 4.95 -19.21
N PRO A 155 -9.47 6.23 -18.80
CA PRO A 155 -10.42 6.63 -17.75
C PRO A 155 -11.87 6.23 -18.05
#